data_AF-A0A956HKX4-F1
#
_entry.id   AF-A0A956HKX4-F1
#
_cell.length_a   1.000
_cell.length_b   1.000
_cell.length_c   1.000
_cell.angle_alpha   90.00
_cell.angle_beta   90.00
_cell.angle_gamma   90.00
#
_symmetry.space_group_name_H-M   'P 1'
#
loop_
_entity.id
_entity.type
_entity.pdbx_description
1 polymer ?
#
loop_
_entity_poly.entity_id
_entity_poly.type
_entity_poly.pdbx_seq_one_letter_code
_entity_poly.pdbx_strand_id
1 'polypeptide(L)'
;LCALDELFTSHGLETQRYNEWVLPEGDLPALRALYFPPDPGCATGQVDFEVLLDAERSLRIIESFAAYGETPAAAVGLALEAFCRNTFHVLLAALWPHADCTHEEQTETETWSIQGRAWRATLGSYFIRNYETSDGIEIPQQLMDTLQHAAEARDFEPRVHWVRVYYFNHRSNGPTVEVLLDNEPWTELEARIRALPWSQEPTYSVRTFLIIQPAPARDVA
;
A
#
# COMPACT_ATOMS: atom_id res chain seq x y z
N LEU A 1 -6.58 -15.49 10.58
CA LEU A 1 -7.61 -15.06 9.61
C LEU A 1 -8.81 -14.37 10.26
N CYS A 2 -9.26 -14.75 11.48
CA CYS A 2 -10.24 -13.93 12.24
C CYS A 2 -9.87 -12.45 12.37
N ALA A 3 -8.58 -12.16 12.39
CA ALA A 3 -8.06 -10.79 12.46
C ALA A 3 -8.45 -9.88 11.27
N LEU A 4 -8.76 -10.41 10.07
CA LEU A 4 -9.21 -9.55 8.95
C LEU A 4 -10.68 -9.15 9.07
N ASP A 5 -11.55 -10.06 9.53
CA ASP A 5 -12.94 -9.73 9.82
C ASP A 5 -13.03 -8.72 10.98
N GLU A 6 -12.26 -8.94 12.03
CA GLU A 6 -12.14 -8.00 13.16
C GLU A 6 -11.66 -6.62 12.68
N LEU A 7 -10.73 -6.59 11.73
CA LEU A 7 -10.24 -5.35 11.16
C LEU A 7 -11.35 -4.58 10.42
N PHE A 8 -12.12 -5.20 9.53
CA PHE A 8 -13.20 -4.48 8.85
C PHE A 8 -14.36 -4.12 9.79
N THR A 9 -14.74 -5.01 10.71
CA THR A 9 -15.82 -4.75 11.66
C THR A 9 -15.47 -3.67 12.68
N SER A 10 -14.20 -3.54 13.09
CA SER A 10 -13.75 -2.39 13.90
C SER A 10 -13.83 -1.07 13.16
N HIS A 11 -13.98 -1.14 11.82
CA HIS A 11 -14.12 -0.02 10.90
C HIS A 11 -15.56 0.12 10.38
N GLY A 12 -16.54 -0.44 11.10
CA GLY A 12 -17.97 -0.25 10.81
C GLY A 12 -18.49 -1.01 9.58
N LEU A 13 -17.67 -1.87 8.96
CA LEU A 13 -18.10 -2.70 7.84
C LEU A 13 -18.50 -4.08 8.33
N GLU A 14 -19.72 -4.51 7.97
CA GLU A 14 -20.11 -5.91 8.13
C GLU A 14 -19.25 -6.79 7.22
N THR A 15 -18.93 -8.02 7.64
CA THR A 15 -18.17 -8.95 6.81
C THR A 15 -18.90 -10.26 6.59
N GLN A 16 -18.70 -10.82 5.40
CA GLN A 16 -19.05 -12.19 5.07
C GLN A 16 -17.79 -12.93 4.62
N ARG A 17 -17.78 -14.25 4.73
CA ARG A 17 -16.70 -15.08 4.21
C ARG A 17 -17.16 -15.93 3.05
N TYR A 18 -16.35 -15.99 2.02
CA TYR A 18 -16.51 -16.91 0.90
C TYR A 18 -15.17 -17.58 0.58
N ASN A 19 -15.06 -18.87 0.89
CA ASN A 19 -13.79 -19.61 0.88
C ASN A 19 -12.74 -18.92 1.76
N GLU A 20 -11.60 -18.51 1.19
CA GLU A 20 -10.51 -17.83 1.90
C GLU A 20 -10.67 -16.29 1.93
N TRP A 21 -11.71 -15.77 1.29
CA TRP A 21 -11.94 -14.34 1.14
C TRP A 21 -12.85 -13.80 2.22
N VAL A 22 -12.49 -12.64 2.75
CA VAL A 22 -13.34 -11.75 3.54
C VAL A 22 -13.96 -10.73 2.59
N LEU A 23 -15.28 -10.61 2.60
CA LEU A 23 -16.07 -9.72 1.76
C LEU A 23 -16.72 -8.68 2.67
N PRO A 24 -16.14 -7.47 2.76
CA PRO A 24 -16.81 -6.35 3.41
C PRO A 24 -18.11 -6.04 2.66
N GLU A 25 -19.20 -5.90 3.40
CA GLU A 25 -20.56 -5.69 2.88
C GLU A 25 -21.08 -6.82 1.97
N GLY A 26 -20.41 -7.98 1.96
CA GLY A 26 -20.83 -9.16 1.22
C GLY A 26 -20.56 -9.15 -0.28
N ASP A 27 -19.78 -8.19 -0.78
CA ASP A 27 -19.44 -8.09 -2.22
C ASP A 27 -17.93 -7.80 -2.43
N LEU A 28 -17.51 -7.69 -3.70
CA LEU A 28 -16.19 -7.18 -4.07
C LEU A 28 -16.10 -5.67 -3.79
N PRO A 29 -14.91 -5.15 -3.42
CA PRO A 29 -13.65 -5.88 -3.31
C PRO A 29 -13.57 -6.87 -2.14
N ALA A 30 -12.83 -7.97 -2.30
CA ALA A 30 -12.65 -8.96 -1.24
C ALA A 30 -11.17 -9.06 -0.82
N LEU A 31 -10.89 -9.32 0.45
CA LEU A 31 -9.52 -9.38 0.99
C LEU A 31 -9.19 -10.80 1.50
N ARG A 32 -7.96 -11.26 1.27
CA ARG A 32 -7.40 -12.43 1.96
C ARG A 32 -5.95 -12.20 2.36
N ALA A 33 -5.44 -13.04 3.26
CA ALA A 33 -4.03 -13.06 3.62
C ALA A 33 -3.44 -14.47 3.41
N LEU A 34 -2.30 -14.54 2.73
CA LEU A 34 -1.56 -15.78 2.47
C LEU A 34 -0.22 -15.72 3.20
N TYR A 35 0.04 -16.69 4.07
CA TYR A 35 1.32 -16.78 4.78
C TYR A 35 2.26 -17.77 4.11
N PHE A 36 3.44 -17.30 3.76
CA PHE A 36 4.55 -18.07 3.24
C PHE A 36 5.63 -18.15 4.33
N PRO A 37 5.89 -19.33 4.92
CA PRO A 37 6.95 -19.48 5.91
C PRO A 37 8.33 -19.18 5.30
N PRO A 38 9.34 -18.83 6.13
CA PRO A 38 10.70 -18.64 5.64
C PRO A 38 11.22 -19.89 4.94
N ASP A 39 11.91 -19.69 3.81
CA ASP A 39 12.67 -20.76 3.16
C ASP A 39 13.79 -21.27 4.07
N PRO A 40 14.24 -22.53 3.91
CA PRO A 40 15.36 -23.06 4.68
C PRO A 40 16.61 -22.17 4.59
N GLY A 41 17.05 -21.63 5.73
CA GLY A 41 18.20 -20.71 5.82
C GLY A 41 17.83 -19.23 5.81
N CYS A 42 16.56 -18.88 5.63
CA CYS A 42 16.04 -17.52 5.77
C CYS A 42 15.43 -17.31 7.16
N ALA A 43 15.59 -16.10 7.72
CA ALA A 43 15.03 -15.74 9.03
C ALA A 43 13.61 -15.17 8.95
N THR A 44 13.14 -14.86 7.74
CA THR A 44 11.91 -14.08 7.50
C THR A 44 11.07 -14.78 6.43
N GLY A 45 9.80 -15.00 6.72
CA GLY A 45 8.78 -15.38 5.74
C GLY A 45 8.08 -14.16 5.15
N GLN A 46 6.92 -14.37 4.54
CA GLN A 46 6.13 -13.34 3.90
C GLN A 46 4.64 -13.53 4.22
N VAL A 47 3.91 -12.43 4.39
CA VAL A 47 2.45 -12.44 4.28
C VAL A 47 2.06 -11.56 3.10
N ASP A 48 1.29 -12.13 2.19
CA ASP A 48 0.65 -11.39 1.10
C ASP A 48 -0.78 -11.08 1.48
N PHE A 49 -1.12 -9.79 1.48
CA PHE A 49 -2.50 -9.32 1.54
C PHE A 49 -2.99 -9.10 0.11
N GLU A 50 -3.94 -9.92 -0.33
CA GLU A 50 -4.52 -9.81 -1.66
C GLU A 50 -5.91 -9.19 -1.59
N VAL A 51 -6.16 -8.18 -2.42
CA VAL A 51 -7.48 -7.55 -2.61
C VAL A 51 -7.97 -7.91 -4.00
N LEU A 52 -9.05 -8.68 -4.11
CA LEU A 52 -9.71 -8.98 -5.37
C LEU A 52 -10.66 -7.84 -5.73
N LEU A 53 -10.37 -7.14 -6.83
CA LEU A 53 -11.20 -6.04 -7.35
C LEU A 53 -12.21 -6.51 -8.39
N ASP A 54 -11.80 -7.46 -9.23
CA ASP A 54 -12.62 -8.02 -10.32
C ASP A 54 -12.32 -9.51 -10.45
N ALA A 55 -13.33 -10.35 -10.16
CA ALA A 55 -13.19 -11.80 -10.22
C ALA A 55 -13.06 -12.33 -11.66
N GLU A 56 -13.71 -11.70 -12.63
CA GLU A 56 -13.68 -12.15 -14.04
C GLU A 56 -12.32 -11.84 -14.67
N ARG A 57 -11.78 -10.65 -14.38
CA ARG A 57 -10.48 -10.20 -14.90
C ARG A 57 -9.30 -10.64 -14.02
N SER A 58 -9.57 -11.27 -12.87
CA SER A 58 -8.56 -11.59 -11.86
C SER A 58 -7.72 -10.37 -11.44
N LEU A 59 -8.33 -9.17 -11.44
CA LEU A 59 -7.67 -7.93 -11.07
C LEU A 59 -7.47 -7.91 -9.56
N ARG A 60 -6.21 -7.92 -9.11
CA ARG A 60 -5.86 -8.04 -7.69
C ARG A 60 -4.78 -7.04 -7.28
N ILE A 61 -4.95 -6.39 -6.15
CA ILE A 61 -3.89 -5.68 -5.43
C ILE A 61 -3.15 -6.72 -4.59
N ILE A 62 -1.82 -6.76 -4.64
CA ILE A 62 -1.01 -7.68 -3.84
C ILE A 62 0.01 -6.88 -3.04
N GLU A 63 -0.10 -6.94 -1.73
CA GLU A 63 0.76 -6.22 -0.81
C GLU A 63 1.49 -7.18 0.14
N SER A 64 2.80 -7.31 -0.10
CA SER A 64 3.68 -8.24 0.60
C SER A 64 4.39 -7.55 1.76
N PHE A 65 4.42 -8.23 2.90
CA PHE A 65 5.12 -7.79 4.11
C PHE A 65 5.99 -8.91 4.66
N ALA A 66 7.17 -8.52 5.15
CA ALA A 66 8.06 -9.40 5.88
C ALA A 66 7.36 -9.96 7.13
N ALA A 67 7.39 -11.29 7.27
CA ALA A 67 6.80 -12.00 8.39
C ALA A 67 7.92 -12.63 9.22
N TYR A 68 8.20 -12.06 10.39
CA TYR A 68 9.24 -12.53 11.31
C TYR A 68 8.67 -12.63 12.73
N GLY A 69 9.16 -13.57 13.53
CA GLY A 69 8.70 -13.78 14.90
C GLY A 69 9.01 -15.19 15.39
N GLU A 70 8.88 -15.41 16.70
CA GLU A 70 9.16 -16.71 17.33
C GLU A 70 8.15 -17.80 16.93
N THR A 71 6.97 -17.41 16.46
CA THR A 71 5.92 -18.32 15.98
C THR A 71 5.28 -17.80 14.69
N PRO A 72 4.68 -18.68 13.87
CA PRO A 72 3.92 -18.25 12.69
C PRO A 72 2.81 -17.24 13.01
N ALA A 73 2.11 -17.42 14.13
CA ALA A 73 1.05 -16.50 14.56
C ALA A 73 1.61 -15.11 14.90
N ALA A 74 2.75 -15.03 15.60
CA ALA A 74 3.43 -13.77 15.88
C ALA A 74 3.94 -13.10 14.59
N ALA A 75 4.49 -13.87 13.66
CA ALA A 75 4.96 -13.37 12.37
C ALA A 75 3.83 -12.79 11.52
N VAL A 76 2.67 -13.46 11.46
CA VAL A 76 1.48 -12.96 10.76
C VAL A 76 0.92 -11.72 11.47
N GLY A 77 0.92 -11.69 12.81
CA GLY A 77 0.47 -10.52 13.58
C GLY A 77 1.29 -9.26 13.29
N LEU A 78 2.62 -9.38 13.23
CA LEU A 78 3.51 -8.27 12.89
C LEU A 78 3.34 -7.80 11.44
N ALA A 79 3.14 -8.73 10.50
CA ALA A 79 2.84 -8.39 9.11
C ALA A 79 1.48 -7.68 8.98
N LEU A 80 0.47 -8.11 9.73
CA LEU A 80 -0.83 -7.45 9.78
C LEU A 80 -0.75 -6.04 10.35
N GLU A 81 0.02 -5.82 11.42
CA GLU A 81 0.24 -4.47 11.97
C GLU A 81 0.87 -3.54 10.92
N ALA A 82 1.89 -4.04 10.20
CA ALA A 82 2.54 -3.28 9.13
C ALA A 82 1.57 -2.98 7.97
N PHE A 83 0.73 -3.94 7.59
CA PHE A 83 -0.33 -3.74 6.60
C PHE A 83 -1.35 -2.67 7.05
N CYS A 84 -1.82 -2.74 8.29
CA CYS A 84 -2.75 -1.76 8.85
C CYS A 84 -2.18 -0.34 8.81
N ARG A 85 -0.91 -0.19 9.21
CA ARG A 85 -0.23 1.12 9.30
C ARG A 85 0.17 1.72 7.95
N ASN A 86 0.08 0.98 6.85
CA ASN A 86 0.55 1.47 5.55
C ASN A 86 -0.48 1.36 4.42
N THR A 87 -1.08 0.18 4.22
CA THR A 87 -1.91 -0.09 3.04
C THR A 87 -3.40 -0.10 3.39
N PHE A 88 -3.78 -0.66 4.54
CA PHE A 88 -5.19 -0.91 4.85
C PHE A 88 -6.07 0.34 4.80
N HIS A 89 -5.64 1.44 5.45
CA HIS A 89 -6.44 2.66 5.50
C HIS A 89 -6.58 3.34 4.13
N VAL A 90 -5.57 3.21 3.27
CA VAL A 90 -5.65 3.65 1.87
C VAL A 90 -6.69 2.83 1.11
N LEU A 91 -6.70 1.50 1.30
CA LEU A 91 -7.71 0.62 0.72
C LEU A 91 -9.11 0.98 1.23
N LEU A 92 -9.26 1.21 2.54
CA LEU A 92 -10.52 1.58 3.16
C LEU A 92 -11.07 2.88 2.55
N ALA A 93 -10.28 3.95 2.57
CA ALA A 93 -10.69 5.25 2.04
C ALA A 93 -10.96 5.24 0.52
N ALA A 94 -10.20 4.45 -0.24
CA ALA A 94 -10.33 4.40 -1.69
C ALA A 94 -11.49 3.51 -2.17
N LEU A 95 -11.72 2.36 -1.53
CA LEU A 95 -12.61 1.30 -2.01
C LEU A 95 -13.92 1.21 -1.21
N TRP A 96 -13.93 1.65 0.05
CA TRP A 96 -15.12 1.71 0.91
C TRP A 96 -15.29 3.11 1.51
N PRO A 97 -15.53 4.15 0.69
CA PRO A 97 -15.54 5.55 1.14
C PRO A 97 -16.66 5.91 2.12
N HIS A 98 -17.60 4.99 2.37
CA HIS A 98 -18.69 5.14 3.34
C HIS A 98 -18.38 4.51 4.71
N ALA A 99 -17.26 3.81 4.86
CA ALA A 99 -16.85 3.26 6.15
C ALA A 99 -16.62 4.40 7.16
N ASP A 100 -17.07 4.19 8.40
CA ASP A 100 -17.16 5.19 9.50
C ASP A 100 -15.79 5.69 10.04
N CYS A 101 -14.73 5.55 9.27
CA CYS A 101 -13.34 5.59 9.73
C CYS A 101 -12.36 5.87 8.59
N THR A 102 -12.69 6.86 7.76
CA THR A 102 -11.63 7.66 7.16
C THR A 102 -10.85 8.34 8.28
N HIS A 103 -9.84 7.66 8.81
CA HIS A 103 -8.84 8.26 9.67
C HIS A 103 -8.07 9.27 8.81
N GLU A 104 -8.55 10.52 8.74
CA GLU A 104 -7.94 11.62 7.98
C GLU A 104 -6.45 11.81 8.33
N GLU A 105 -6.03 11.36 9.52
CA GLU A 105 -4.63 11.37 9.96
C GLU A 105 -3.72 10.36 9.20
N GLN A 106 -4.29 9.36 8.52
CA GLN A 106 -3.53 8.27 7.89
C GLN A 106 -3.62 8.27 6.36
N THR A 107 -4.57 9.01 5.80
CA THR A 107 -4.75 9.13 4.35
C THR A 107 -5.07 10.55 3.93
N GLU A 108 -4.46 11.00 2.84
CA GLU A 108 -4.80 12.24 2.16
C GLU A 108 -5.48 11.92 0.82
N THR A 109 -6.42 12.77 0.38
CA THR A 109 -7.06 12.61 -0.94
C THR A 109 -6.85 13.85 -1.78
N GLU A 110 -6.29 13.65 -2.97
CA GLU A 110 -6.01 14.69 -3.94
C GLU A 110 -6.75 14.44 -5.26
N THR A 111 -6.87 15.49 -6.07
CA THR A 111 -7.31 15.38 -7.47
C THR A 111 -6.12 15.61 -8.39
N TRP A 112 -5.74 14.58 -9.15
CA TRP A 112 -4.67 14.65 -10.14
C TRP A 112 -5.22 14.82 -11.56
N SER A 113 -4.45 15.48 -12.42
CA SER A 113 -4.82 15.70 -13.82
C SER A 113 -3.97 14.82 -14.74
N ILE A 114 -4.43 13.59 -14.98
CA ILE A 114 -3.71 12.60 -15.81
C ILE A 114 -4.29 12.64 -17.22
N GLN A 115 -3.46 12.98 -18.21
CA GLN A 115 -3.87 13.18 -19.62
C GLN A 115 -5.10 14.11 -19.77
N GLY A 116 -5.19 15.14 -18.92
CA GLY A 116 -6.30 16.11 -18.90
C GLY A 116 -7.62 15.58 -18.33
N ARG A 117 -7.63 14.39 -17.73
CA ARG A 117 -8.79 13.85 -16.99
C ARG A 117 -8.56 13.98 -15.48
N ALA A 118 -9.63 14.18 -14.73
CA ALA A 118 -9.58 14.22 -13.27
C ALA A 118 -9.52 12.80 -12.70
N TRP A 119 -8.57 12.58 -11.81
CA TRP A 119 -8.38 11.33 -11.07
C TRP A 119 -8.37 11.61 -9.58
N ARG A 120 -9.02 10.75 -8.79
CA ARG A 120 -8.89 10.75 -7.33
C ARG A 120 -7.66 9.94 -6.96
N ALA A 121 -6.70 10.57 -6.27
CA ALA A 121 -5.56 9.90 -5.68
C ALA A 121 -5.74 9.85 -4.16
N THR A 122 -5.78 8.64 -3.60
CA THR A 122 -5.81 8.40 -2.15
C THR A 122 -4.42 7.98 -1.71
N LEU A 123 -3.77 8.83 -0.92
CA LEU A 123 -2.36 8.75 -0.56
C LEU A 123 -2.21 8.26 0.88
N GLY A 124 -1.38 7.24 1.11
CA GLY A 124 -1.00 6.82 2.46
C GLY A 124 0.18 7.62 3.00
N SER A 125 0.22 7.81 4.32
CA SER A 125 1.38 8.39 5.00
C SER A 125 2.66 7.56 4.78
N TYR A 126 3.82 8.19 4.99
CA TYR A 126 5.10 7.47 4.99
C TYR A 126 5.22 6.55 6.20
N PHE A 127 5.31 5.25 5.95
CA PHE A 127 5.69 4.28 6.98
C PHE A 127 7.21 4.20 7.05
N ILE A 128 7.77 4.84 8.07
CA ILE A 128 9.21 4.93 8.30
C ILE A 128 9.60 3.96 9.41
N ARG A 129 10.63 3.14 9.15
CA ARG A 129 11.27 2.31 10.17
C ARG A 129 12.74 2.67 10.24
N ASN A 130 13.15 3.27 11.35
CA ASN A 130 14.55 3.50 11.71
C ASN A 130 15.05 2.26 12.48
N TYR A 131 16.18 1.68 12.06
CA TYR A 131 16.73 0.46 12.65
C TYR A 131 17.87 0.72 13.64
N GLU A 132 18.28 1.98 13.83
CA GLU A 132 19.45 2.32 14.65
C GLU A 132 19.15 3.33 15.75
N THR A 133 18.31 4.34 15.47
CA THR A 133 18.02 5.42 16.42
C THR A 133 16.52 5.60 16.61
N SER A 134 16.15 6.33 17.66
CA SER A 134 14.77 6.79 17.87
C SER A 134 14.45 8.09 17.15
N ASP A 135 15.42 8.67 16.44
CA ASP A 135 15.25 9.95 15.76
C ASP A 135 14.39 9.79 14.51
N GLY A 136 13.71 10.88 14.16
CA GLY A 136 12.96 10.97 12.91
C GLY A 136 13.89 10.88 11.70
N ILE A 137 13.37 10.33 10.61
CA ILE A 137 14.04 10.35 9.30
C ILE A 137 13.36 11.41 8.45
N GLU A 138 14.16 12.34 7.92
CA GLU A 138 13.66 13.30 6.94
C GLU A 138 13.44 12.61 5.59
N ILE A 139 12.22 12.73 5.07
CA ILE A 139 11.85 12.23 3.75
C ILE A 139 12.06 13.35 2.72
N PRO A 140 12.64 13.06 1.54
CA PRO A 140 12.76 14.05 0.49
C PRO A 140 11.39 14.68 0.18
N GLN A 141 11.31 16.01 0.29
CA GLN A 141 10.06 16.75 0.07
C GLN A 141 9.49 16.52 -1.34
N GLN A 142 10.37 16.25 -2.31
CA GLN A 142 10.02 16.02 -3.71
C GLN A 142 9.47 14.61 -3.98
N LEU A 143 9.38 13.73 -2.97
CA LEU A 143 8.97 12.33 -3.19
C LEU A 143 7.57 12.23 -3.80
N MET A 144 6.59 12.93 -3.21
CA MET A 144 5.21 12.89 -3.71
C MET A 144 5.09 13.61 -5.07
N ASP A 145 5.68 14.79 -5.21
CA ASP A 145 5.71 15.51 -6.49
C ASP A 145 6.33 14.67 -7.62
N THR A 146 7.40 13.94 -7.33
CA THR A 146 8.05 13.04 -8.31
C THR A 146 7.10 11.92 -8.73
N LEU A 147 6.34 11.37 -7.79
CA LEU A 147 5.36 10.32 -8.03
C LEU A 147 4.17 10.85 -8.84
N GLN A 148 3.59 11.98 -8.44
CA GLN A 148 2.48 12.62 -9.13
C GLN A 148 2.85 12.95 -10.57
N HIS A 149 3.97 13.67 -10.81
CA HIS A 149 4.38 14.02 -12.17
C HIS A 149 4.63 12.79 -13.04
N ALA A 150 5.16 11.70 -12.47
CA ALA A 150 5.35 10.45 -13.20
C ALA A 150 4.00 9.82 -13.57
N ALA A 151 3.01 9.85 -12.67
CA ALA A 151 1.65 9.36 -12.92
C ALA A 151 0.93 10.19 -13.98
N GLU A 152 1.01 11.52 -13.92
CA GLU A 152 0.38 12.44 -14.87
C GLU A 152 0.92 12.29 -16.30
N ALA A 153 2.18 11.84 -16.43
CA ALA A 153 2.81 11.56 -17.72
C ALA A 153 2.42 10.20 -18.33
N ARG A 154 1.74 9.31 -17.59
CA ARG A 154 1.30 8.00 -18.11
C ARG A 154 -0.05 8.08 -18.79
N ASP A 155 -0.35 7.05 -19.57
CA ASP A 155 -1.68 6.77 -20.12
C ASP A 155 -2.31 5.62 -19.31
N PHE A 156 -3.09 5.97 -18.28
CA PHE A 156 -3.80 4.99 -17.46
C PHE A 156 -5.12 4.58 -18.11
N GLU A 157 -5.39 3.27 -18.10
CA GLU A 157 -6.72 2.75 -18.37
C GLU A 157 -7.71 3.30 -17.33
N PRO A 158 -8.95 3.66 -17.67
CA PRO A 158 -9.89 4.28 -16.72
C PRO A 158 -10.44 3.26 -15.68
N ARG A 159 -9.57 2.75 -14.81
CA ARG A 159 -9.84 1.81 -13.73
C ARG A 159 -9.01 2.17 -12.50
N VAL A 160 -9.21 1.42 -11.41
CA VAL A 160 -8.36 1.53 -10.22
C VAL A 160 -6.93 1.08 -10.57
N HIS A 161 -5.97 1.92 -10.22
CA HIS A 161 -4.54 1.68 -10.22
C HIS A 161 -3.98 1.85 -8.82
N TRP A 162 -2.89 1.15 -8.51
CA TRP A 162 -2.20 1.28 -7.23
C TRP A 162 -0.70 1.36 -7.41
N VAL A 163 -0.06 2.16 -6.56
CA VAL A 163 1.39 2.34 -6.57
C VAL A 163 1.95 2.06 -5.19
N ARG A 164 2.97 1.19 -5.13
CA ARG A 164 3.79 0.97 -3.94
C ARG A 164 5.16 1.60 -4.18
N VAL A 165 5.65 2.35 -3.20
CA VAL A 165 7.06 2.76 -3.13
C VAL A 165 7.69 2.14 -1.90
N TYR A 166 8.82 1.48 -2.07
CA TYR A 166 9.68 1.01 -1.00
C TYR A 166 11.11 1.49 -1.20
N TYR A 167 11.66 2.15 -0.20
CA TYR A 167 13.04 2.60 -0.13
C TYR A 167 13.69 2.03 1.12
N PHE A 168 14.86 1.41 1.00
CA PHE A 168 15.65 0.93 2.12
C PHE A 168 17.09 1.44 2.00
N ASN A 169 17.57 2.16 3.00
CA ASN A 169 18.95 2.63 3.06
C ASN A 169 19.85 1.62 3.77
N HIS A 170 20.78 0.97 3.04
CA HIS A 170 21.71 -0.02 3.61
C HIS A 170 22.98 0.59 4.25
N ARG A 171 23.12 1.92 4.36
CA ARG A 171 24.36 2.67 4.72
C ARG A 171 25.57 2.42 3.80
N SER A 172 25.81 1.19 3.36
CA SER A 172 27.07 0.70 2.78
C SER A 172 26.94 0.13 1.36
N ASN A 173 25.76 -0.35 0.95
CA ASN A 173 25.55 -1.03 -0.35
C ASN A 173 24.65 -0.24 -1.32
N GLY A 174 24.51 1.07 -1.08
CA GLY A 174 23.49 1.89 -1.74
C GLY A 174 22.07 1.49 -1.30
N PRO A 175 21.05 2.26 -1.69
CA PRO A 175 19.69 1.94 -1.29
C PRO A 175 19.11 0.79 -2.11
N THR A 176 18.20 0.04 -1.53
CA THR A 176 17.23 -0.76 -2.29
C THR A 176 16.03 0.12 -2.55
N VAL A 177 15.61 0.22 -3.81
CA VAL A 177 14.45 1.02 -4.22
C VAL A 177 13.61 0.14 -5.11
N GLU A 178 12.34 0.03 -4.78
CA GLU A 178 11.34 -0.73 -5.51
C GLU A 178 10.10 0.15 -5.65
N VAL A 179 9.56 0.20 -6.86
CA VAL A 179 8.32 0.91 -7.14
C VAL A 179 7.47 0.00 -7.99
N LEU A 180 6.28 -0.36 -7.50
CA LEU A 180 5.34 -1.16 -8.26
C LEU A 180 4.14 -0.31 -8.69
N LEU A 181 3.72 -0.48 -9.93
CA LEU A 181 2.44 -0.02 -10.47
C LEU A 181 1.64 -1.27 -10.86
N ASP A 182 0.45 -1.44 -10.29
CA ASP A 182 -0.40 -2.61 -10.55
C ASP A 182 0.29 -3.97 -10.32
N ASN A 183 1.12 -4.05 -9.27
CA ASN A 183 2.02 -5.18 -8.93
C ASN A 183 3.21 -5.40 -9.89
N GLU A 184 3.38 -4.56 -10.92
CA GLU A 184 4.48 -4.67 -11.87
C GLU A 184 5.57 -3.60 -11.61
N PRO A 185 6.86 -3.93 -11.80
CA PRO A 185 7.94 -2.97 -11.58
C PRO A 185 7.82 -1.71 -12.47
N TRP A 186 7.88 -0.54 -11.85
CA TRP A 186 7.94 0.76 -12.51
C TRP A 186 9.35 1.34 -12.46
N THR A 187 10.25 0.71 -13.21
CA THR A 187 11.70 0.99 -13.24
C THR A 187 12.07 2.45 -13.51
N GLU A 188 11.28 3.15 -14.32
CA GLU A 188 11.47 4.59 -14.56
C GLU A 188 11.30 5.41 -13.28
N LEU A 189 10.23 5.15 -12.52
CA LEU A 189 9.98 5.86 -11.26
C LEU A 189 10.95 5.40 -10.16
N GLU A 190 11.36 4.12 -10.14
CA GLU A 190 12.43 3.64 -9.27
C GLU A 190 13.71 4.45 -9.43
N ALA A 191 14.15 4.71 -10.67
CA ALA A 191 15.35 5.49 -10.95
C ALA A 191 15.22 6.94 -10.47
N ARG A 192 14.05 7.57 -10.68
CA ARG A 192 13.77 8.93 -10.21
C ARG A 192 13.76 9.02 -8.70
N ILE A 193 13.07 8.10 -8.02
CA ILE A 193 12.99 8.05 -6.56
C ILE A 193 14.37 7.77 -5.95
N ARG A 194 15.16 6.86 -6.53
CA ARG A 194 16.54 6.59 -6.10
C ARG A 194 17.45 7.82 -6.15
N ALA A 195 17.23 8.72 -7.10
CA ALA A 195 18.04 9.92 -7.30
C ALA A 195 17.66 11.09 -6.38
N LEU A 196 16.58 10.98 -5.60
CA LEU A 196 16.19 11.99 -4.62
C LEU A 196 17.25 12.14 -3.50
N PRO A 197 17.31 13.30 -2.82
CA PRO A 197 18.31 13.57 -1.79
C PRO A 197 17.97 12.87 -0.46
N TRP A 198 17.99 11.54 -0.46
CA TRP A 198 17.77 10.72 0.72
C TRP A 198 18.91 10.86 1.73
N SER A 199 18.57 10.84 3.03
CA SER A 199 19.60 10.73 4.06
C SER A 199 20.38 9.43 3.91
N GLN A 200 21.71 9.53 4.00
CA GLN A 200 22.62 8.39 3.87
C GLN A 200 22.79 7.60 5.17
N GLU A 201 22.37 8.18 6.30
CA GLU A 201 22.35 7.53 7.62
C GLU A 201 21.08 7.95 8.38
N PRO A 202 20.58 7.15 9.33
CA PRO A 202 20.96 5.77 9.67
C PRO A 202 20.48 4.73 8.62
N THR A 203 20.56 3.44 8.92
CA THR A 203 19.77 2.42 8.20
C THR A 203 18.29 2.57 8.54
N TYR A 204 17.47 2.79 7.50
CA TYR A 204 16.02 2.94 7.61
C TYR A 204 15.31 2.41 6.37
N SER A 205 14.00 2.22 6.49
CA SER A 205 13.10 1.97 5.36
C SER A 205 11.94 2.93 5.34
N VAL A 206 11.48 3.27 4.15
CA VAL A 206 10.31 4.11 3.89
C VAL A 206 9.41 3.35 2.94
N ARG A 207 8.14 3.19 3.32
CA ARG A 207 7.10 2.62 2.48
C ARG A 207 5.95 3.59 2.36
N THR A 208 5.42 3.78 1.16
CA THR A 208 4.12 4.43 0.95
C THR A 208 3.36 3.67 -0.11
N PHE A 209 2.04 3.71 0.01
CA PHE A 209 1.09 3.07 -0.87
C PHE A 209 0.01 4.09 -1.22
N LEU A 210 -0.42 4.10 -2.47
CA LEU A 210 -1.51 4.95 -2.92
C LEU A 210 -2.39 4.24 -3.94
N ILE A 211 -3.62 4.70 -4.03
CA ILE A 211 -4.59 4.29 -5.05
C ILE A 211 -4.94 5.49 -5.92
N ILE A 212 -4.93 5.29 -7.23
CA ILE A 212 -5.32 6.27 -8.23
C ILE A 212 -6.52 5.69 -8.98
N GLN A 213 -7.64 6.40 -8.99
CA GLN A 213 -8.86 5.92 -9.64
C GLN A 213 -9.56 7.07 -10.36
N PRO A 214 -10.33 6.80 -11.44
CA PRO A 214 -11.08 7.84 -12.12
C PRO A 214 -11.91 8.64 -11.10
N ALA A 215 -11.85 9.97 -11.17
CA ALA A 215 -12.68 10.76 -10.27
C ALA A 215 -14.16 10.42 -10.56
N PRO A 216 -15.01 10.30 -9.53
CA PRO A 216 -16.44 10.15 -9.76
C PRO A 216 -16.89 11.32 -10.64
N ALA A 217 -17.76 11.02 -11.62
CA ALA A 217 -18.36 12.07 -12.42
C ALA A 217 -18.98 13.08 -11.46
N ARG A 218 -18.61 14.36 -11.58
CA ARG A 218 -19.31 15.41 -10.83
C ARG A 218 -20.76 15.34 -11.28
N ASP A 219 -21.67 15.02 -10.36
CA ASP A 219 -23.09 15.21 -10.60
C ASP A 219 -23.27 16.68 -10.97
N VAL A 220 -23.65 16.90 -12.24
CA VAL A 220 -24.06 18.22 -12.70
C VAL A 220 -25.43 18.45 -12.10
N ALA A 221 -25.45 19.11 -10.94
CA ALA A 221 -26.67 19.68 -10.37
C ALA A 221 -27.22 20.81 -11.25
#